data_AF-A0A0D8I910-F1
#
_entry.id   AF-A0A0D8I910-F1
#
_cell.length_a   1.000
_cell.length_b   1.000
_cell.length_c   1.000
_cell.angle_alpha   90.00
_cell.angle_beta   90.00
_cell.angle_gamma   90.00
#
_symmetry.space_group_name_H-M   'P 1'
#
loop_
_entity.id
_entity.type
_entity.pdbx_description
1 polymer ?
#
loop_
_entity_poly.entity_id
_entity_poly.type
_entity_poly.pdbx_seq_one_letter_code
_entity_poly.pdbx_strand_id
1 'polypeptide(L)' 'MKTVYFKKKNGGISSIRTGNQFMNMTTYLDGPAGGITFKGPHMTTRFSKGQCISVGLKSGKKVTYFGKNGNVSNRINSFK' A
#
# COMPACT_ATOMS: atom_id res chain seq x y z
N MET A 1 -2.30 6.53 -18.85
CA MET A 1 -2.11 6.65 -17.39
C MET A 1 -3.35 7.30 -16.82
N LYS A 2 -3.99 6.73 -15.79
CA LYS A 2 -5.27 7.24 -15.25
C LYS A 2 -5.08 7.69 -13.81
N THR A 3 -5.63 8.86 -13.48
CA THR A 3 -5.68 9.40 -12.12
C THR A 3 -7.12 9.37 -11.61
N VAL A 4 -7.30 8.90 -10.39
CA VAL A 4 -8.61 8.82 -9.70
C VAL A 4 -8.46 9.44 -8.32
N TYR A 5 -9.36 10.35 -7.99
CA TYR A 5 -9.44 11.01 -6.69
C TYR A 5 -10.54 10.36 -5.86
N PHE A 6 -10.22 9.97 -4.65
CA PHE A 6 -11.19 9.48 -3.68
C PHE A 6 -11.49 10.60 -2.70
N LYS A 7 -12.77 10.86 -2.46
CA LYS A 7 -13.22 11.92 -1.56
C LYS A 7 -13.70 11.34 -0.22
N LYS A 8 -13.53 12.12 0.83
CA LYS A 8 -14.15 11.95 2.14
C LYS A 8 -15.62 12.36 2.08
N LYS A 9 -16.39 12.01 3.12
CA LYS A 9 -17.79 12.44 3.27
C LYS A 9 -17.96 13.96 3.27
N ASN A 10 -16.96 14.70 3.77
CA ASN A 10 -16.97 16.17 3.80
C ASN A 10 -16.45 16.83 2.50
N GLY A 11 -16.29 16.07 1.41
CA GLY A 11 -15.85 16.59 0.11
C GLY A 11 -14.33 16.74 -0.05
N GLY A 12 -13.54 16.71 1.03
CA GLY A 12 -12.07 16.72 0.96
C GLY A 12 -11.50 15.45 0.31
N ILE A 13 -10.27 15.51 -0.22
CA ILE A 13 -9.62 14.33 -0.82
C ILE A 13 -9.11 13.40 0.29
N SER A 14 -9.41 12.11 0.20
CA SER A 14 -8.89 11.06 1.11
C SER A 14 -7.64 10.39 0.55
N SER A 15 -7.63 10.13 -0.76
CA SER A 15 -6.49 9.54 -1.45
C SER A 15 -6.53 9.81 -2.94
N ILE A 16 -5.36 9.71 -3.57
CA ILE A 16 -5.17 9.86 -5.01
C ILE A 16 -4.55 8.57 -5.51
N ARG A 17 -5.17 7.94 -6.51
CA ARG A 17 -4.60 6.78 -7.21
C ARG A 17 -4.19 7.18 -8.61
N THR A 18 -2.94 6.92 -8.96
CA THR A 18 -2.44 7.01 -10.33
C THR A 18 -1.89 5.67 -10.77
N GLY A 19 -2.09 5.29 -12.03
CA GLY A 19 -1.58 4.03 -12.51
C GLY A 19 -1.92 3.69 -13.95
N ASN A 20 -1.53 2.48 -14.30
CA ASN A 20 -1.84 1.79 -15.54
C ASN A 20 -2.18 0.31 -15.22
N GLN A 21 -2.26 -0.52 -16.26
CA GLN A 21 -2.57 -1.95 -16.11
C GLN A 21 -1.51 -2.75 -15.33
N PHE A 22 -0.28 -2.23 -15.22
CA PHE A 22 0.85 -2.93 -14.59
C PHE A 22 1.14 -2.43 -13.18
N MET A 23 0.91 -1.15 -12.90
CA MET A 23 1.22 -0.56 -11.60
C MET A 23 0.20 0.49 -11.21
N ASN A 24 -0.23 0.44 -9.96
CA ASN A 24 -1.05 1.45 -9.33
C ASN A 24 -0.34 1.98 -8.08
N MET A 25 -0.20 3.30 -8.00
CA MET A 25 0.25 4.01 -6.81
C MET A 25 -0.96 4.71 -6.18
N THR A 26 -1.20 4.50 -4.89
CA THR A 26 -2.24 5.22 -4.13
C THR A 26 -1.60 5.98 -2.98
N THR A 27 -1.72 7.30 -2.99
CA THR A 27 -1.25 8.20 -1.93
C THR A 27 -2.43 8.58 -1.04
N TYR A 28 -2.29 8.36 0.26
CA TYR A 28 -3.31 8.64 1.27
C TYR A 28 -2.88 9.88 2.03
N LEU A 29 -3.72 10.91 2.00
CA LEU A 29 -3.33 12.27 2.41
C LEU A 29 -3.47 12.50 3.93
N ASP A 30 -4.22 11.65 4.64
CA ASP A 30 -4.62 11.95 6.02
C ASP A 30 -4.41 10.81 7.02
N GLY A 31 -4.19 11.25 8.27
CA GLY A 31 -4.37 10.45 9.48
C GLY A 31 -3.29 9.39 9.73
N PRO A 32 -3.48 8.54 10.76
CA PRO A 32 -2.59 7.42 11.08
C PRO A 32 -2.53 6.36 9.96
N ALA A 33 -3.40 6.45 8.94
CA ALA A 33 -3.41 5.64 7.74
C ALA A 33 -2.73 6.31 6.54
N GLY A 34 -2.11 7.49 6.69
CA GLY A 34 -1.36 8.19 5.64
C GLY A 34 -0.19 7.36 5.09
N GLY A 35 0.25 7.70 3.88
CA GLY A 35 1.36 7.04 3.18
C GLY A 35 1.01 6.53 1.79
N ILE A 36 1.86 5.69 1.22
CA ILE A 36 1.82 5.30 -0.19
C ILE A 36 1.67 3.78 -0.32
N THR A 37 0.76 3.34 -1.18
CA THR A 37 0.65 1.93 -1.59
C THR A 37 1.06 1.81 -3.04
N PHE A 38 2.00 0.92 -3.33
CA PHE A 38 2.30 0.45 -4.68
C PHE A 38 1.65 -0.91 -4.86
N LYS A 39 0.91 -1.10 -5.95
CA LYS A 39 0.27 -2.37 -6.30
C LYS A 39 0.55 -2.72 -7.75
N GLY A 40 1.31 -3.78 -7.95
CA GLY A 40 1.50 -4.44 -9.24
C GLY A 40 0.77 -5.78 -9.33
N PRO A 41 0.98 -6.54 -10.42
CA PRO A 41 0.32 -7.82 -10.64
C PRO A 41 0.70 -8.90 -9.61
N HIS A 42 1.95 -8.89 -9.14
CA HIS A 42 2.50 -9.92 -8.25
C HIS A 42 2.87 -9.42 -6.86
N MET A 43 2.96 -8.10 -6.67
CA MET A 43 3.44 -7.51 -5.43
C MET A 43 2.62 -6.28 -5.07
N THR A 44 2.38 -6.11 -3.77
CA THR A 44 1.83 -4.89 -3.18
C THR A 44 2.72 -4.44 -2.04
N THR A 45 3.07 -3.18 -1.96
CA THR A 45 3.89 -2.64 -0.86
C THR A 45 3.22 -1.42 -0.26
N ARG A 46 3.19 -1.33 1.07
CA ARG A 46 2.63 -0.21 1.81
C ARG A 46 3.71 0.47 2.62
N PHE A 47 3.83 1.78 2.42
CA PHE A 47 4.67 2.65 3.21
C PHE A 47 3.82 3.59 4.06
N SER A 48 4.27 3.87 5.28
CA SER A 48 3.75 4.92 6.14
C SER A 48 4.89 5.53 6.93
N LYS A 49 4.93 6.86 7.06
CA LYS A 49 5.99 7.60 7.78
C LYS A 49 7.42 7.20 7.39
N GLY A 50 7.67 7.01 6.09
CA GLY A 50 8.98 6.61 5.57
C GLY A 50 9.35 5.13 5.78
N GLN A 51 8.51 4.33 6.45
CA GLN A 51 8.77 2.91 6.71
C GLN A 51 7.87 2.01 5.87
N CYS A 52 8.41 0.90 5.38
CA CYS A 52 7.63 -0.18 4.80
C CYS A 52 6.88 -0.92 5.92
N ILE A 53 5.55 -0.82 5.94
CA ILE A 53 4.71 -1.44 6.98
C ILE A 53 4.03 -2.71 6.52
N SER A 54 3.97 -2.97 5.20
CA SER A 54 3.45 -4.25 4.69
C SER A 54 3.91 -4.54 3.26
N VAL A 55 4.13 -5.81 2.98
CA VAL A 55 4.37 -6.37 1.64
C VAL A 55 3.35 -7.48 1.41
N GLY A 56 2.72 -7.53 0.25
CA GLY A 56 1.84 -8.58 -0.21
C GLY A 56 2.42 -9.24 -1.45
N LEU A 57 2.54 -10.57 -1.47
CA LEU A 57 2.99 -11.34 -2.62
C LEU A 57 1.85 -12.19 -3.14
N LYS A 58 1.57 -12.09 -4.44
CA LYS A 58 0.56 -12.91 -5.11
C LYS A 58 1.23 -14.10 -5.80
N SER A 59 0.87 -15.30 -5.36
CA SER A 59 1.25 -16.56 -5.99
C SER A 59 -0.01 -17.31 -6.43
N GLY A 60 -0.16 -17.53 -7.74
CA GLY A 60 -1.38 -18.04 -8.33
C GLY A 60 -2.61 -17.19 -7.99
N LYS A 61 -3.63 -17.79 -7.37
CA LYS A 61 -4.86 -17.11 -6.93
C LYS A 61 -4.80 -16.59 -5.49
N LYS A 62 -3.71 -16.84 -4.76
CA LYS A 62 -3.56 -16.47 -3.33
C LYS A 62 -2.65 -15.24 -3.19
N VAL A 63 -2.98 -14.39 -2.22
CA VAL A 63 -2.12 -13.25 -1.81
C VAL A 63 -1.73 -13.47 -0.36
N THR A 64 -0.42 -13.48 -0.09
CA THR A 64 0.14 -13.56 1.26
C THR A 64 0.64 -12.18 1.67
N TYR A 65 0.20 -11.69 2.82
CA TYR A 65 0.65 -10.41 3.37
C TYR A 65 1.66 -10.63 4.50
N PHE A 66 2.64 -9.75 4.56
CA PHE A 66 3.64 -9.62 5.61
C PHE A 66 3.58 -8.18 6.15
N GLY A 67 3.81 -8.00 7.44
CA GLY A 67 3.83 -6.70 8.14
C GLY A 67 2.59 -6.45 8.99
N LYS A 68 2.12 -5.20 9.10
CA LYS A 68 0.97 -4.82 9.96
C LYS A 68 -0.32 -5.60 9.64
N ASN A 69 -0.47 -6.09 8.42
CA ASN A 69 -1.67 -6.79 7.94
C ASN A 69 -1.47 -8.31 7.77
N GLY A 70 -0.31 -8.85 8.08
CA GLY A 70 -0.08 -10.29 8.09
C GLY A 70 0.72 -10.63 9.31
N ASN A 71 0.16 -11.42 10.22
CA ASN A 71 0.81 -11.84 11.46
C ASN A 71 2.20 -12.43 11.16
N VAL A 72 3.24 -11.59 11.16
CA VAL A 72 4.61 -12.00 10.82
C VAL A 72 5.16 -12.74 12.03
N SER A 73 5.37 -14.04 11.89
CA SER A 73 5.95 -14.89 12.91
C SER A 73 7.45 -14.62 13.13
N ASN A 74 8.19 -14.24 12.08
CA ASN A 74 9.64 -14.03 12.14
C ASN A 74 10.03 -12.61 11.72
N ARG A 75 10.52 -11.81 12.67
CA ARG A 75 11.17 -10.52 12.39
C ARG A 75 12.66 -10.78 12.19
N ILE A 76 13.19 -10.46 11.01
CA ILE A 76 14.64 -10.35 10.83
C ILE A 76 15.04 -9.00 11.45
N ASN A 77 16.05 -8.99 12.32
CA ASN A 77 16.53 -7.77 12.96
C ASN A 77 16.93 -6.75 11.88
N SER A 78 16.64 -5.47 12.14
CA SER A 78 17.10 -4.38 11.27
C SER A 78 18.62 -4.47 11.12
N PHE A 79 19.13 -4.25 9.89
CA PHE A 79 20.55 -4.02 9.69
C PHE A 79 20.95 -2.80 10.54
N LYS A 80 22.03 -2.97 11.31
CA LYS A 80 22.68 -1.90 12.08
C LYS A 80 23.55 -1.07 11.14
#